data_AF-A0A0V0GPC4-F1
#
_entry.id   AF-A0A0V0GPC4-F1
#
_cell.length_a   1.000
_cell.length_b   1.000
_cell.length_c   1.000
_cell.angle_alpha   90.00
_cell.angle_beta   90.00
_cell.angle_gamma   90.00
#
_symmetry.space_group_name_H-M   'P 1'
#
loop_
_entity.id
_entity.type
_entity.pdbx_description
1 polymer ?
#
loop_
_entity_poly.entity_id
_entity_poly.type
_entity_poly.pdbx_seq_one_letter_code
_entity_poly.pdbx_strand_id
1 'polypeptide(L)'
;MVVPYGDPNDPHYRKNAFDAGEDGLGKNAHSLKRGCDCLGYIKYFDANFTNYTGGVETIKNCVCLHEEDHGMLWKHQDWRTNLAEVRRSRRLTVSFICTVANYEYGFYWHF
;
A
#
# COMPACT_ATOMS: atom_id res chain seq x y z
N MET A 1 -8.12 -1.28 -11.41
CA MET A 1 -6.99 -0.51 -11.93
C MET A 1 -6.74 -1.00 -13.35
N VAL A 2 -6.49 -0.09 -14.29
CA VAL A 2 -6.33 -0.36 -15.73
C VAL A 2 -5.20 0.50 -16.29
N VAL A 3 -4.40 -0.07 -17.19
CA VAL A 3 -3.22 0.58 -17.80
C VAL A 3 -3.36 0.59 -19.32
N PRO A 4 -4.11 1.55 -19.89
CA PRO A 4 -4.24 1.68 -21.33
C PRO A 4 -3.00 2.37 -21.92
N TYR A 5 -2.39 1.76 -22.93
CA TYR A 5 -1.30 2.38 -23.68
C TYR A 5 -1.88 3.22 -24.83
N GLY A 6 -1.39 4.45 -24.97
CA GLY A 6 -1.87 5.41 -25.98
C GLY A 6 -1.09 5.40 -27.31
N ASP A 7 -0.14 4.48 -27.50
CA ASP A 7 0.61 4.36 -28.76
C ASP A 7 -0.25 3.62 -29.81
N PRO A 8 -0.63 4.27 -30.93
CA PRO A 8 -1.52 3.68 -31.92
C PRO A 8 -0.82 2.65 -32.83
N ASN A 9 0.51 2.56 -32.80
CA ASN A 9 1.25 1.65 -33.68
C ASN A 9 1.05 0.19 -33.28
N ASP A 10 1.17 -0.73 -34.24
CA ASP A 10 1.24 -2.16 -33.95
C ASP A 10 2.57 -2.50 -33.23
N PRO A 11 2.57 -3.36 -32.19
CA PRO A 11 1.44 -4.05 -31.56
C PRO A 11 0.93 -3.33 -30.29
N HIS A 12 1.18 -2.03 -30.12
CA HIS A 12 0.97 -1.30 -28.87
C HIS A 12 -0.48 -0.92 -28.61
N TYR A 13 -1.28 -0.64 -29.64
CA TYR A 13 -2.68 -0.23 -29.48
C TYR A 13 -3.56 -1.23 -28.71
N ARG A 14 -3.16 -2.51 -28.68
CA ARG A 14 -3.88 -3.57 -27.94
C ARG A 14 -3.50 -3.65 -26.46
N LYS A 15 -2.45 -2.95 -26.02
CA LYS A 15 -1.96 -3.03 -24.63
C LYS A 15 -2.88 -2.24 -23.71
N ASN A 16 -3.77 -2.96 -23.04
CA ASN A 16 -4.72 -2.41 -22.06
C ASN A 16 -4.85 -3.41 -20.92
N ALA A 17 -3.88 -3.42 -20.01
CA ALA A 17 -3.87 -4.38 -18.92
C ALA A 17 -4.87 -3.99 -17.84
N PHE A 18 -5.71 -4.93 -17.44
CA PHE A 18 -6.57 -4.81 -16.26
C PHE A 18 -5.90 -5.55 -15.10
N ASP A 19 -4.83 -5.00 -14.56
CA ASP A 19 -3.91 -5.65 -13.60
C ASP A 19 -4.62 -6.39 -12.46
N ALA A 20 -5.73 -5.87 -11.95
CA ALA A 20 -6.51 -6.54 -10.90
C ALA A 20 -7.35 -7.72 -11.39
N GLY A 21 -7.92 -7.62 -12.59
CA GLY A 21 -8.85 -8.63 -13.12
C GLY A 21 -8.17 -9.68 -13.99
N GLU A 22 -7.10 -9.32 -14.71
CA GLU A 22 -6.40 -10.21 -15.65
C GLU A 22 -5.21 -10.93 -15.02
N ASP A 23 -4.52 -10.30 -14.07
CA ASP A 23 -3.29 -10.86 -13.46
C ASP A 23 -3.44 -11.13 -11.96
N GLY A 24 -3.99 -10.16 -11.21
CA GLY A 24 -4.36 -10.29 -9.80
C GLY A 24 -3.36 -9.61 -8.86
N LEU A 25 -3.73 -8.43 -8.35
CA LEU A 25 -2.85 -7.62 -7.49
C LEU A 25 -2.40 -8.33 -6.21
N GLY A 26 -3.29 -9.11 -5.58
CA GLY A 26 -2.97 -9.82 -4.34
C GLY A 26 -2.00 -10.99 -4.54
N LYS A 27 -2.19 -11.76 -5.63
CA LYS A 27 -1.30 -12.87 -5.98
C LYS A 27 0.12 -12.40 -6.25
N ASN A 28 0.25 -11.20 -6.79
CA ASN A 28 1.52 -10.55 -7.10
C ASN A 28 2.09 -9.71 -5.93
N ALA A 29 1.50 -9.81 -4.73
CA ALA A 29 1.98 -9.07 -3.57
C ALA A 29 3.35 -9.55 -3.09
N HIS A 30 4.15 -8.62 -2.57
CA HIS A 30 5.48 -8.89 -2.07
C HIS A 30 5.44 -9.40 -0.63
N SER A 31 6.44 -10.22 -0.27
CA SER A 31 6.76 -10.45 1.13
C SER A 31 7.56 -9.27 1.67
N LEU A 32 6.91 -8.44 2.49
CA LEU A 32 7.49 -7.18 2.97
C LEU A 32 8.54 -7.42 4.06
N LYS A 33 9.65 -6.70 3.97
CA LYS A 33 10.79 -6.80 4.88
C LYS A 33 10.83 -5.63 5.85
N ARG A 34 10.88 -5.96 7.15
CA ARG A 34 11.02 -4.99 8.24
C ARG A 34 12.29 -4.16 8.09
N GLY A 35 12.14 -2.84 8.18
CA GLY A 35 13.23 -1.88 8.06
C GLY A 35 13.64 -1.55 6.63
N CYS A 36 13.05 -2.21 5.63
CA CYS A 36 13.21 -1.88 4.22
C CYS A 36 11.90 -1.33 3.66
N ASP A 37 10.88 -2.18 3.54
CA ASP A 37 9.59 -1.80 2.94
C ASP A 37 8.67 -1.09 3.93
N CYS A 38 8.68 -1.52 5.19
CA CYS A 38 7.93 -0.87 6.28
C CYS A 38 8.85 -0.58 7.48
N LEU A 39 8.84 0.68 7.92
CA LEU A 39 9.73 1.22 8.96
C LEU A 39 8.96 1.57 10.24
N GLY A 40 9.54 1.23 11.39
CA GLY A 40 8.96 1.51 12.71
C GLY A 40 8.51 0.24 13.43
N TYR A 41 7.42 0.36 14.20
CA TYR A 41 6.80 -0.77 14.88
C TYR A 41 5.69 -1.35 14.03
N ILE A 42 6.00 -2.47 13.37
CA ILE A 42 5.15 -3.03 12.32
C ILE A 42 4.51 -4.33 12.80
N LYS A 43 3.20 -4.46 12.57
CA LYS A 43 2.51 -5.73 12.57
C LYS A 43 2.34 -6.21 11.12
N TYR A 44 2.75 -7.45 10.87
CA TYR A 44 2.59 -8.08 9.56
C TYR A 44 1.45 -9.10 9.57
N PHE A 45 0.85 -9.28 8.39
CA PHE A 45 -0.14 -10.31 8.12
C PHE A 45 0.27 -11.10 6.88
N ASP A 46 0.14 -12.42 6.97
CA ASP A 46 0.32 -13.33 5.85
C ASP A 46 -0.97 -13.39 5.01
N ALA A 47 -0.85 -13.71 3.73
CA ALA A 47 -1.98 -13.98 2.85
C ALA A 47 -1.83 -15.37 2.21
N ASN A 48 -2.95 -16.08 2.05
CA ASN A 48 -3.00 -17.40 1.44
C ASN A 48 -3.75 -17.32 0.11
N PHE A 49 -3.16 -17.90 -0.94
CA PHE A 49 -3.71 -17.97 -2.28
C PHE A 49 -3.79 -19.43 -2.74
N THR A 50 -4.64 -19.69 -3.73
CA THR A 50 -4.72 -21.00 -4.36
C THR A 50 -3.81 -21.03 -5.58
N ASN A 51 -3.00 -22.08 -5.73
CA ASN A 51 -2.18 -22.29 -6.91
C ASN A 51 -2.96 -23.01 -8.02
N TYR A 52 -2.36 -23.18 -9.19
CA TYR A 52 -3.04 -23.77 -10.36
C TYR A 52 -3.44 -25.25 -10.19
N THR A 53 -2.91 -25.95 -9.18
CA THR A 53 -3.30 -27.34 -8.84
C THR A 53 -4.32 -27.40 -7.70
N GLY A 54 -4.77 -26.27 -7.17
CA GLY A 54 -5.71 -26.21 -6.04
C GLY A 54 -5.05 -26.25 -4.65
N GLY A 55 -3.72 -26.28 -4.58
CA GLY A 55 -2.96 -26.17 -3.32
C GLY A 55 -2.89 -24.74 -2.78
N VAL A 56 -2.41 -24.59 -1.54
CA VAL A 56 -2.25 -23.29 -0.88
C VAL A 56 -0.82 -22.77 -1.02
N GLU A 57 -0.68 -21.54 -1.49
CA GLU A 57 0.55 -20.75 -1.47
C GLU A 57 0.41 -19.60 -0.48
N THR A 58 1.35 -19.49 0.46
CA THR A 58 1.34 -18.41 1.47
C THR A 58 2.38 -17.35 1.13
N ILE A 59 1.94 -16.11 0.99
CA ILE A 59 2.80 -14.93 0.94
C ILE A 59 2.99 -14.44 2.37
N LYS A 60 4.21 -14.58 2.90
CA LYS A 60 4.56 -14.15 4.25
C LYS A 60 4.69 -12.63 4.29
N ASN A 61 4.24 -12.01 5.37
CA ASN A 61 4.32 -10.55 5.55
C ASN A 61 3.72 -9.76 4.36
N CYS A 62 2.63 -10.25 3.78
CA CYS A 62 1.98 -9.67 2.61
C CYS A 62 1.45 -8.25 2.88
N VAL A 63 0.92 -8.01 4.08
CA VAL A 63 0.38 -6.72 4.50
C VAL A 63 1.16 -6.23 5.70
N CYS A 64 1.51 -4.94 5.70
CA CYS A 64 2.05 -4.27 6.87
C CYS A 64 1.05 -3.26 7.44
N LEU A 65 1.00 -3.22 8.78
CA LEU A 65 0.16 -2.32 9.56
C LEU A 65 1.06 -1.62 10.58
N HIS A 66 0.98 -0.30 10.63
CA HIS A 66 1.68 0.49 11.64
C HIS A 66 1.01 1.82 11.91
N GLU A 67 1.23 2.38 13.10
CA GLU A 67 0.97 3.80 13.34
C GLU A 67 2.18 4.63 12.89
N GLU A 68 1.93 5.83 12.41
CA GLU A 68 2.98 6.82 12.19
C GLU A 68 2.54 8.20 12.65
N ASP A 69 3.52 8.99 13.09
CA ASP A 69 3.29 10.40 13.38
C ASP A 69 2.89 11.13 12.09
N HIS A 70 1.84 11.94 12.18
CA HIS A 70 1.34 12.71 11.06
C HIS A 70 1.33 14.21 11.37
N GLY A 71 2.40 14.67 12.03
CA GLY A 71 2.60 16.07 12.37
C GLY A 71 1.61 16.59 13.42
N MET A 72 1.19 17.84 13.26
CA MET A 72 0.31 18.53 14.19
C MET A 72 -1.15 18.31 13.80
N LEU A 73 -1.97 17.82 14.74
CA LEU A 73 -3.41 17.67 14.52
C LEU A 73 -4.09 19.03 14.59
N TRP A 74 -3.83 19.76 15.68
CA TRP A 74 -4.30 21.12 15.86
C TRP A 74 -3.42 21.86 16.86
N LYS A 75 -3.42 23.19 16.77
CA LYS A 75 -2.81 24.09 17.74
C LYS A 75 -3.64 25.36 17.86
N HIS A 76 -3.80 25.84 19.08
CA HIS A 76 -4.46 27.11 19.38
C HIS A 76 -3.62 27.90 20.39
N GLN A 77 -3.59 29.21 20.22
CA GLN A 77 -3.00 30.17 21.15
C GLN A 77 -4.07 31.19 21.50
N ASP A 78 -4.45 31.27 22.77
CA ASP A 78 -5.29 32.36 23.25
C ASP A 78 -4.40 33.56 23.62
N TRP A 79 -4.58 34.66 22.91
CA TRP A 79 -3.79 35.89 23.11
C TRP A 79 -4.19 36.64 24.39
N ARG A 80 -5.40 36.40 24.94
CA ARG A 80 -5.86 37.07 26.17
C ARG A 80 -5.23 36.46 27.41
N THR A 81 -5.04 35.14 27.40
CA THR A 81 -4.47 34.38 28.52
C THR A 81 -3.02 33.97 28.29
N ASN A 82 -2.48 34.15 27.07
CA ASN A 82 -1.19 33.63 26.62
C ASN A 82 -1.05 32.09 26.74
N LEU A 83 -2.17 31.36 26.82
CA LEU A 83 -2.15 29.89 26.87
C LEU A 83 -2.08 29.28 25.47
N ALA A 84 -1.20 28.29 25.33
CA ALA A 84 -0.99 27.53 24.11
C ALA A 84 -1.44 26.08 24.32
N GLU A 85 -2.25 25.55 23.42
CA GLU A 85 -2.55 24.12 23.35
C GLU A 85 -2.16 23.54 22.00
N VAL A 86 -1.59 22.34 22.02
CA VAL A 86 -1.21 21.58 20.83
C VAL A 86 -1.55 20.11 21.02
N ARG A 87 -2.00 19.46 19.95
CA ARG A 87 -2.13 18.00 19.88
C ARG A 87 -1.48 17.50 18.60
N ARG A 88 -0.78 16.36 18.70
CA ARG A 88 -0.16 15.69 17.55
C ARG A 88 -1.18 14.81 16.84
N SER A 89 -1.06 14.73 15.52
CA SER A 89 -1.81 13.76 14.71
C SER A 89 -0.99 12.48 14.60
N ARG A 90 -1.69 11.37 14.53
CA ARG A 90 -1.14 10.07 14.16
C ARG A 90 -2.10 9.46 13.16
N ARG A 91 -1.58 8.66 12.25
CA ARG A 91 -2.41 7.87 11.35
C ARG A 91 -2.07 6.40 11.45
N LEU A 92 -3.08 5.56 11.30
CA LEU A 92 -2.91 4.12 11.12
C LEU A 92 -2.76 3.85 9.63
N THR A 93 -1.67 3.21 9.23
CA THR A 93 -1.37 2.88 7.85
C THR A 93 -1.48 1.38 7.64
N VAL A 94 -2.32 0.95 6.69
CA VAL A 94 -2.38 -0.42 6.17
C VAL A 94 -1.86 -0.39 4.74
N SER A 95 -0.92 -1.27 4.40
CA SER A 95 -0.40 -1.31 3.04
C SER A 95 0.07 -2.67 2.57
N PHE A 96 0.08 -2.83 1.25
CA PHE A 96 0.80 -3.89 0.55
C PHE A 96 1.41 -3.33 -0.74
N ILE A 97 2.45 -4.01 -1.25
CA ILE A 97 3.13 -3.69 -2.50
C ILE A 97 3.02 -4.90 -3.42
N CYS A 98 2.80 -4.69 -4.72
CA CYS A 98 2.82 -5.75 -5.72
C CYS A 98 3.55 -5.33 -6.99
N THR A 99 4.08 -6.32 -7.72
CA THR A 99 4.66 -6.13 -9.06
C THR A 99 3.79 -6.80 -10.11
N VAL A 100 3.33 -6.04 -11.10
CA VAL A 100 2.65 -6.57 -12.29
C VAL A 100 3.53 -6.30 -13.50
N ALA A 101 4.16 -7.35 -14.00
CA ALA A 101 5.18 -7.27 -15.05
C ALA A 101 6.26 -6.20 -14.75
N ASN A 102 6.17 -5.03 -15.39
CA ASN A 102 7.13 -3.93 -15.28
C ASN A 102 6.67 -2.79 -14.35
N TYR A 103 5.62 -3.00 -13.56
CA TYR A 103 5.05 -1.99 -12.67
C TYR A 103 5.11 -2.44 -11.22
N GLU A 104 5.57 -1.56 -10.34
CA GLU A 104 5.43 -1.69 -8.89
C GLU A 104 4.32 -0.76 -8.40
N TYR A 105 3.36 -1.30 -7.65
CA TYR A 105 2.29 -0.53 -7.03
C TYR A 105 2.34 -0.67 -5.52
N GLY A 106 2.27 0.47 -4.81
CA GLY A 106 2.05 0.52 -3.37
C GLY A 106 0.63 1.00 -3.07
N PHE A 107 -0.16 0.20 -2.37
CA PHE A 107 -1.50 0.56 -1.94
C PHE A 107 -1.48 0.90 -0.45
N TYR A 108 -1.94 2.09 -0.10
CA TYR A 108 -1.94 2.61 1.26
C TYR A 108 -3.33 3.09 1.66
N TRP A 109 -3.80 2.63 2.82
CA TRP A 109 -5.00 3.13 3.48
C TRP A 109 -4.60 3.79 4.79
N HIS A 110 -5.06 5.02 4.98
CA HIS A 110 -4.77 5.83 6.17
C HIS A 110 -6.06 6.13 6.93
N PHE A 111 -5.99 6.04 8.26
CA PHE A 111 -7.07 6.36 9.20
C PHE A 111 -6.58 7.38 10.23
#